data_AF-A0A7J6IWV0-F1
#
_entry.id   AF-A0A7J6IWV0-F1
#
_cell.length_a   1.000
_cell.length_b   1.000
_cell.length_c   1.000
_cell.angle_alpha   90.00
_cell.angle_beta   90.00
_cell.angle_gamma   90.00
#
_symmetry.space_group_name_H-M   'P 1'
#
loop_
_entity.id
_entity.type
_entity.pdbx_description
1 polymer ?
#
loop_
_entity_poly.entity_id
_entity_poly.type
_entity_poly.pdbx_seq_one_letter_code
_entity_poly.pdbx_strand_id
1 'polypeptide(L)'
;MGFDVSEGTHFPGLTTFKLAATRTRVATATPANELDNLSAILEFRVKHAWRVNNQGKHEEAEEMAARLLVEPALSSVHQGWMHLLLAGSTHDYVHHANEAVRLFIEVLDENKPTATPH
;
A
#
# COMPACT_ATOMS: atom_id res chain seq x y z
N MET A 1 36.43 -47.50 24.26
CA MET A 1 35.74 -48.43 23.34
C MET A 1 35.38 -47.63 22.11
N GLY A 2 36.06 -47.90 20.99
CA GLY A 2 35.78 -47.28 19.70
C GLY A 2 34.66 -48.00 18.97
N PHE A 3 34.09 -47.32 17.97
CA PHE A 3 33.52 -47.94 16.78
C PHE A 3 33.70 -46.96 15.62
N ASP A 4 34.56 -47.37 14.70
CA ASP A 4 34.64 -46.94 13.32
C ASP A 4 33.55 -47.70 12.54
N VAL A 5 32.78 -47.02 11.69
CA VAL A 5 32.02 -47.66 10.60
C VAL A 5 32.00 -46.73 9.38
N SER A 6 32.65 -47.23 8.34
CA SER A 6 32.72 -46.81 6.94
C SER A 6 31.38 -46.68 6.18
N GLU A 7 31.47 -45.90 5.10
CA GLU A 7 30.95 -46.14 3.74
C GLU A 7 29.45 -46.38 3.50
N GLY A 8 28.88 -45.42 2.75
CA GLY A 8 28.45 -45.69 1.37
C GLY A 8 27.27 -46.62 1.17
N THR A 9 26.10 -46.04 0.91
CA THR A 9 25.10 -46.70 0.05
C THR A 9 24.47 -45.72 -0.94
N HIS A 10 24.67 -46.09 -2.20
CA HIS A 10 24.13 -45.56 -3.43
C HIS A 10 22.62 -45.88 -3.48
N PHE A 11 21.76 -44.87 -3.63
CA PHE A 11 20.33 -45.08 -3.92
C PHE A 11 20.04 -44.76 -5.38
N PRO A 12 19.56 -45.73 -6.18
CA PRO A 12 19.22 -45.53 -7.58
C PRO A 12 17.78 -45.03 -7.73
N GLY A 13 17.59 -44.10 -8.66
CA GLY A 13 16.38 -44.03 -9.48
C GLY A 13 15.13 -43.44 -8.84
N LEU A 14 14.96 -42.12 -8.93
CA LEU A 14 13.64 -41.49 -8.99
C LEU A 14 13.63 -40.40 -10.08
N THR A 15 13.09 -40.82 -11.23
CA THR A 15 12.11 -40.10 -12.05
C THR A 15 12.46 -38.69 -12.54
N THR A 16 12.79 -38.64 -13.84
CA THR A 16 12.75 -37.47 -14.71
C THR A 16 11.47 -36.65 -14.50
N PHE A 17 11.56 -35.53 -13.80
CA PHE A 17 10.55 -34.48 -13.85
C PHE A 17 10.67 -33.77 -15.20
N LYS A 18 9.77 -34.07 -16.13
CA LYS A 18 9.57 -33.22 -17.31
C LYS A 18 8.99 -31.89 -16.82
N LEU A 19 9.84 -30.88 -16.73
CA LEU A 19 9.42 -29.50 -16.57
C LEU A 19 8.71 -29.08 -17.86
N ALA A 20 7.40 -29.25 -17.90
CA ALA A 20 6.57 -28.59 -18.90
C ALA A 20 6.70 -27.09 -18.61
N ALA A 21 7.53 -26.40 -19.39
CA ALA A 21 7.59 -24.95 -19.39
C ALA A 21 6.23 -24.43 -19.84
N THR A 22 5.33 -24.20 -18.88
CA THR A 22 4.16 -23.37 -19.09
C THR A 22 4.72 -21.98 -19.33
N ARG A 23 4.80 -21.60 -20.60
CA ARG A 23 5.10 -20.24 -21.03
C ARG A 23 3.98 -19.37 -20.49
N THR A 24 4.14 -18.88 -19.26
CA THR A 24 3.29 -17.83 -18.70
C THR A 24 3.32 -16.71 -19.71
N ARG A 25 2.18 -16.47 -20.36
CA ARG A 25 1.98 -15.30 -21.19
C ARG A 25 2.18 -14.12 -20.27
N VAL A 26 3.35 -13.48 -20.37
CA VAL A 26 3.59 -12.17 -19.77
C VAL A 26 2.60 -11.26 -20.47
N ALA A 27 1.43 -11.08 -19.85
CA ALA A 27 0.58 -9.96 -20.18
C ALA A 27 1.43 -8.73 -19.88
N THR A 28 1.92 -8.08 -20.92
CA THR A 28 2.55 -6.77 -20.83
C THR A 28 1.51 -5.86 -20.20
N ALA A 29 1.59 -5.65 -18.89
CA ALA A 29 0.80 -4.64 -18.23
C ALA A 29 1.15 -3.32 -18.93
N THR A 30 0.15 -2.71 -19.55
CA THR A 30 0.29 -1.36 -20.08
C THR A 30 0.45 -0.41 -18.89
N PRO A 31 1.26 0.66 -19.01
CA PRO A 31 1.55 1.57 -17.89
C PRO A 31 0.29 2.19 -17.27
N ALA A 32 -0.78 2.36 -18.07
CA ALA A 32 -2.09 2.79 -17.57
C ALA A 32 -2.69 1.79 -16.56
N ASN A 33 -2.61 0.49 -16.84
CA ASN A 33 -3.15 -0.55 -15.95
C ASN A 33 -2.34 -0.65 -14.65
N GLU A 34 -1.03 -0.36 -14.69
CA GLU A 34 -0.19 -0.34 -13.49
C GLU A 34 -0.51 0.84 -12.57
N LEU A 35 -0.75 2.03 -13.14
CA LEU A 35 -1.11 3.22 -12.37
C LEU A 35 -2.50 3.10 -11.73
N ASP A 36 -3.47 2.53 -12.46
CA ASP A 36 -4.81 2.26 -11.95
C ASP A 36 -4.76 1.24 -10.78
N ASN A 37 -3.96 0.17 -10.94
CA ASN A 37 -3.75 -0.82 -9.89
C ASN A 37 -3.08 -0.21 -8.65
N LEU A 38 -2.07 0.65 -8.84
CA LEU A 38 -1.39 1.34 -7.74
C LEU A 38 -2.37 2.25 -6.99
N SER A 39 -3.19 3.01 -7.72
CA SER A 39 -4.20 3.90 -7.14
C SER A 39 -5.21 3.11 -6.31
N ALA A 40 -5.69 1.97 -6.81
CA ALA A 40 -6.61 1.09 -6.07
C ALA A 40 -5.99 0.50 -4.80
N ILE A 41 -4.70 0.12 -4.84
CA ILE A 41 -3.97 -0.39 -3.66
C ILE A 41 -3.86 0.70 -2.59
N LEU A 42 -3.51 1.92 -2.98
CA LEU A 42 -3.38 3.04 -2.04
C LEU A 42 -4.73 3.42 -1.44
N GLU A 43 -5.80 3.46 -2.24
CA GLU A 43 -7.16 3.67 -1.74
C GLU A 43 -7.56 2.58 -0.74
N PHE A 44 -7.25 1.31 -1.02
CA PHE A 44 -7.50 0.21 -0.09
C PHE A 44 -6.76 0.42 1.24
N ARG A 45 -5.48 0.79 1.21
CA ARG A 45 -4.68 1.04 2.42
C ARG A 45 -5.23 2.21 3.24
N VAL A 46 -5.65 3.29 2.58
CA VAL A 46 -6.31 4.44 3.24
C VAL A 46 -7.59 4.01 3.95
N LYS A 47 -8.46 3.26 3.27
CA LYS A 47 -9.70 2.72 3.86
C LYS A 47 -9.40 1.76 5.00
N HIS A 48 -8.32 0.99 4.91
CA HIS A 48 -7.90 0.08 5.96
C HIS A 48 -7.49 0.85 7.23
N ALA A 49 -6.69 1.92 7.09
CA ALA A 49 -6.29 2.76 8.22
C ALA A 49 -7.50 3.32 8.97
N TRP A 50 -8.48 3.86 8.24
CA TRP A 50 -9.73 4.34 8.83
C TRP A 50 -10.57 3.24 9.49
N ARG A 51 -10.61 2.04 8.91
CA ARG A 51 -11.29 0.90 9.53
C ARG A 51 -10.67 0.52 10.87
N VAL A 52 -9.35 0.49 10.95
CA VAL A 52 -8.61 0.20 12.18
C VAL A 52 -8.85 1.30 13.22
N ASN A 53 -8.84 2.57 12.80
CA ASN A 53 -9.19 3.69 13.68
C ASN A 53 -10.61 3.54 14.26
N ASN A 54 -11.60 3.20 13.43
CA ASN A 54 -12.98 3.01 13.84
C ASN A 54 -13.18 1.79 14.77
N GLN A 55 -12.20 0.88 14.86
CA GLN A 55 -12.19 -0.23 15.82
C GLN A 55 -11.60 0.18 17.18
N GLY A 56 -11.25 1.45 17.37
CA GLY A 56 -10.62 1.96 18.60
C GLY A 56 -9.11 1.72 18.69
N LYS A 57 -8.50 1.19 17.61
CA LYS A 57 -7.07 0.92 17.54
C LYS A 57 -6.31 2.15 17.00
N HIS A 58 -6.35 3.23 17.76
CA HIS A 58 -5.88 4.54 17.32
C HIS A 58 -4.38 4.55 16.99
N GLU A 59 -3.54 4.01 17.87
CA GLU A 59 -2.08 3.98 17.67
C GLU A 59 -1.66 3.21 16.41
N GLU A 60 -2.29 2.05 16.14
CA GLU A 60 -2.07 1.27 14.92
C GLU A 60 -2.50 2.06 13.67
N ALA A 61 -3.63 2.76 13.75
CA ALA A 61 -4.15 3.58 12.67
C ALA A 61 -3.26 4.80 12.38
N GLU A 62 -2.73 5.43 13.42
CA GLU A 62 -1.79 6.55 13.33
C GLU A 62 -0.48 6.12 12.66
N GLU A 63 0.08 4.97 13.07
CA GLU A 63 1.30 4.43 12.45
C GLU A 63 1.09 4.11 10.96
N MET A 64 -0.07 3.57 10.59
CA MET A 64 -0.43 3.37 9.19
C MET A 64 -0.57 4.68 8.41
N ALA A 65 -1.22 5.69 9.00
CA ALA A 65 -1.39 6.99 8.37
C ALA A 65 -0.04 7.69 8.14
N ALA A 66 0.86 7.66 9.12
CA ALA A 66 2.21 8.20 8.98
C ALA A 66 3.00 7.49 7.87
N ARG A 67 2.90 6.16 7.77
CA ARG A 67 3.51 5.38 6.68
C ARG A 67 2.91 5.67 5.31
N LEU A 68 1.63 5.99 5.24
CA LEU A 68 0.99 6.35 3.98
C LEU A 68 1.38 7.74 3.51
N LEU A 69 1.58 8.69 4.42
CA LEU A 69 1.97 10.07 4.07
C LEU A 69 3.35 10.18 3.41
N VAL A 70 4.24 9.20 3.59
CA VAL A 70 5.54 9.16 2.90
C VAL A 70 5.45 8.56 1.49
N GLU A 71 4.30 8.01 1.08
CA GLU A 71 4.12 7.40 -0.23
C GLU A 71 3.99 8.49 -1.32
N PRO A 72 4.92 8.57 -2.28
CA PRO A 72 4.95 9.66 -3.26
C PRO A 72 3.76 9.63 -4.23
N ALA A 73 3.16 8.46 -4.43
CA ALA A 73 1.99 8.27 -5.29
C ALA A 73 0.66 8.50 -4.56
N LEU A 74 0.67 8.88 -3.28
CA LEU A 74 -0.55 9.15 -2.54
C LEU A 74 -1.14 10.49 -3.00
N SER A 75 -2.36 10.46 -3.51
CA SER A 75 -3.06 11.67 -3.98
C SER A 75 -3.32 12.66 -2.84
N SER A 76 -3.44 13.95 -3.17
CA SER A 76 -3.70 15.02 -2.20
C SER A 76 -4.97 14.77 -1.35
N VAL A 77 -6.02 14.21 -1.96
CA VAL A 77 -7.23 13.81 -1.21
C VAL A 77 -6.94 12.73 -0.18
N HIS A 78 -6.16 11.70 -0.54
CA HIS A 78 -5.79 10.63 0.38
C HIS A 78 -4.83 11.12 1.47
N GLN A 79 -3.89 12.01 1.14
CA GLN A 79 -3.04 12.69 2.12
C GLN A 79 -3.89 13.48 3.12
N GLY A 80 -4.90 14.22 2.64
CA GLY A 80 -5.85 14.96 3.49
C GLY A 80 -6.59 14.03 4.45
N TRP A 81 -7.04 12.87 3.98
CA TRP A 81 -7.64 11.85 4.83
C TRP A 81 -6.67 11.27 5.88
N MET A 82 -5.39 11.09 5.57
CA MET A 82 -4.40 10.61 6.54
C MET A 82 -4.07 11.67 7.59
N HIS A 83 -3.92 12.93 7.18
CA HIS A 83 -3.78 14.05 8.11
C HIS A 83 -5.02 14.22 8.99
N LEU A 84 -6.22 14.06 8.46
CA LEU A 84 -7.43 14.10 9.27
C LEU A 84 -7.49 12.97 10.31
N LEU A 85 -7.01 11.77 9.95
CA LEU A 85 -6.89 10.67 10.90
C LEU A 85 -5.93 11.04 12.04
N LEU A 86 -4.74 11.56 11.71
CA LEU A 86 -3.73 11.97 12.69
C LEU A 86 -4.15 13.18 13.53
N ALA A 87 -5.10 14.02 13.05
CA ALA A 87 -5.69 15.07 13.86
C ALA A 87 -6.52 14.55 15.05
N GLY A 88 -6.84 13.25 15.08
CA GLY A 88 -7.41 12.58 16.25
C GLY A 88 -6.38 12.13 17.28
N SER A 89 -5.08 12.21 16.96
CA SER A 89 -3.99 11.82 17.86
C SER A 89 -3.82 12.82 19.01
N THR A 90 -3.10 12.39 20.05
CA THR A 90 -2.69 13.26 21.16
C THR A 90 -1.49 14.16 20.82
N HIS A 91 -0.79 13.88 19.71
CA HIS A 91 0.41 14.62 19.28
C HIS A 91 0.17 15.34 17.96
N ASP A 92 0.66 16.59 17.86
CA ASP A 92 0.66 17.39 16.62
C ASP A 92 -0.70 17.52 15.91
N TYR A 93 -1.81 17.34 16.65
CA TYR A 93 -3.16 17.29 16.10
C TYR A 93 -3.56 18.59 15.38
N VAL A 94 -3.07 19.74 15.84
CA VAL A 94 -3.32 21.05 15.20
C VAL A 94 -2.62 21.12 13.84
N HIS A 95 -1.37 20.66 13.75
CA HIS A 95 -0.63 20.65 12.49
C HIS A 95 -1.34 19.75 11.47
N HIS A 96 -1.71 18.54 11.88
CA HIS A 96 -2.42 17.61 11.02
C HIS A 96 -3.83 18.09 10.62
N ALA A 97 -4.57 18.73 11.53
CA ALA A 97 -5.85 19.35 11.17
C ALA A 97 -5.68 20.45 10.10
N ASN A 98 -4.67 21.31 10.25
CA ASN A 98 -4.39 22.38 9.29
C ASN A 98 -4.00 21.83 7.92
N GLU A 99 -3.13 20.81 7.87
CA GLU A 99 -2.74 20.18 6.61
C GLU A 99 -3.93 19.49 5.92
N ALA A 100 -4.80 18.81 6.67
CA ALA A 100 -6.00 18.20 6.11
C ALA A 100 -6.91 19.25 5.44
N VAL A 101 -7.15 20.38 6.13
CA VAL A 101 -7.95 21.49 5.58
C VAL A 101 -7.30 22.07 4.33
N ARG A 102 -5.99 22.33 4.37
CA ARG A 102 -5.24 22.86 3.22
C ARG A 102 -5.39 21.96 1.98
N LEU A 103 -5.21 20.65 2.14
CA LEU A 103 -5.30 19.67 1.06
C LEU A 103 -6.73 19.54 0.52
N PHE A 104 -7.75 19.57 1.37
CA PHE A 104 -9.13 19.52 0.90
C PHE A 104 -9.54 20.79 0.14
N ILE A 105 -9.06 21.96 0.54
CA ILE A 105 -9.27 23.21 -0.22
C ILE A 105 -8.61 23.11 -1.59
N GLU A 106 -7.34 22.65 -1.65
CA GLU A 106 -6.60 22.46 -2.90
C GLU A 106 -7.36 21.53 -3.87
N VAL A 107 -7.85 20.39 -3.37
CA VAL A 107 -8.66 19.45 -4.16
C VAL A 107 -9.97 20.09 -4.63
N LEU A 108 -10.65 20.88 -3.80
CA LEU A 108 -11.90 21.55 -4.20
C LEU A 108 -11.67 22.62 -5.27
N ASP A 109 -10.56 23.37 -5.17
CA ASP A 109 -10.19 24.39 -6.14
C ASP A 109 -9.80 23.76 -7.49
N GLU A 110 -9.06 22.65 -7.49
CA GLU A 110 -8.73 21.87 -8.69
C GLU A 110 -9.98 21.33 -9.41
N ASN A 111 -11.01 20.97 -8.66
CA ASN A 111 -12.26 20.41 -9.19
C ASN A 111 -13.31 21.48 -9.51
N LYS A 112 -13.00 22.77 -9.33
CA LYS A 112 -13.93 23.85 -9.67
C LYS A 112 -14.10 23.92 -11.18
N PRO A 113 -15.33 23.81 -11.72
CA PRO A 113 -15.54 23.96 -13.15
C PRO A 113 -15.13 25.38 -13.55
N THR A 114 -14.15 25.49 -14.46
CA THR A 114 -13.77 26.76 -15.05
C THR A 114 -14.99 27.34 -15.75
N ALA A 115 -15.50 28.46 -15.25
CA ALA A 115 -16.57 29.18 -15.92
C ALA A 115 -16.09 29.53 -17.33
N THR A 116 -16.70 28.92 -18.35
CA THR A 116 -16.47 29.31 -19.74
C THR A 116 -16.96 30.75 -19.92
N PRO A 117 -16.10 31.69 -20.32
CA PRO A 117 -16.56 33.02 -20.67
C PRO A 117 -17.47 32.91 -21.91
N HIS A 118 -18.68 33.45 -21.79
CA HIS A 118 -19.63 33.62 -22.89
C HIS A 118 -19.20 34.76 -23.82
#